data_AF-A0A8J7B8N5-F1
#
_entry.id   AF-A0A8J7B8N5-F1
#
_cell.length_a   1.000
_cell.length_b   1.000
_cell.length_c   1.000
_cell.angle_alpha   90.00
_cell.angle_beta   90.00
_cell.angle_gamma   90.00
#
_symmetry.space_group_name_H-M   'P 1'
#
loop_
_entity.id
_entity.type
_entity.pdbx_description
1 polymer ?
#
loop_
_entity_poly.entity_id
_entity_poly.type
_entity_poly.pdbx_seq_one_letter_code
_entity_poly.pdbx_strand_id
1 'polypeptide(L)'
;MMILSPITLNITETSQDLQLLLSQQSQPYLRDKIVALYLLKLGKVKSFSDLAKTIGYDTNIIKHWLQIYSTQGLQGFLRVNP
;
A
#
# COMPACT_ATOMS: atom_id res chain seq x y z
N MET A 1 -7.15 14.26 -19.52
CA MET A 1 -6.75 14.88 -18.23
C MET A 1 -7.13 13.92 -17.11
N MET A 2 -6.18 13.22 -16.48
CA MET A 2 -6.47 12.37 -15.31
C MET A 2 -6.54 13.27 -14.06
N ILE A 3 -7.67 13.26 -13.37
CA ILE A 3 -7.80 13.93 -12.07
C ILE A 3 -7.07 13.07 -11.03
N LEU A 4 -6.01 13.62 -10.43
CA LEU A 4 -5.27 12.97 -9.35
C LEU A 4 -6.06 13.17 -8.06
N SER A 5 -6.78 12.14 -7.59
CA SER A 5 -7.30 12.13 -6.22
C SER A 5 -6.14 11.87 -5.26
N PRO A 6 -5.79 12.82 -4.39
CA PRO A 6 -4.67 12.66 -3.47
C PRO A 6 -4.97 11.57 -2.44
N ILE A 7 -3.94 10.82 -2.06
CA ILE A 7 -4.02 9.83 -0.98
C ILE A 7 -3.65 10.53 0.33
N THR A 8 -4.62 10.68 1.24
CA THR A 8 -4.38 11.13 2.62
C THR A 8 -4.46 9.91 3.54
N LEU A 9 -3.30 9.31 3.86
CA LEU A 9 -3.20 8.15 4.73
C LEU A 9 -2.06 8.35 5.73
N ASN A 10 -2.34 8.25 7.03
CA ASN A 10 -1.31 8.29 8.06
C ASN A 10 -0.68 6.90 8.21
N ILE A 11 0.49 6.70 7.60
CA ILE A 11 1.23 5.44 7.71
C ILE A 11 2.11 5.49 8.96
N THR A 12 1.73 4.71 9.98
CA THR A 12 2.39 4.67 11.28
C THR A 12 3.78 4.04 11.23
N GLU A 13 3.97 3.08 10.33
CA GLU A 13 5.26 2.40 10.14
C GLU A 13 6.29 3.36 9.53
N THR A 14 7.55 3.21 9.95
CA THR A 14 8.68 3.87 9.32
C THR A 14 9.05 3.18 8.00
N SER A 15 9.87 3.82 7.17
CA SER A 15 10.43 3.17 5.98
C SER A 15 11.24 1.91 6.33
N GLN A 16 11.92 1.90 7.47
CA GLN A 16 12.74 0.81 7.95
C GLN A 16 11.88 -0.38 8.40
N ASP A 17 10.78 -0.13 9.10
CA ASP A 17 9.83 -1.18 9.49
C ASP A 17 9.27 -1.89 8.25
N LEU A 18 8.92 -1.13 7.22
CA LEU A 18 8.39 -1.67 5.97
C LEU A 18 9.44 -2.46 5.17
N GLN A 19 10.71 -2.03 5.18
CA GLN A 19 11.81 -2.82 4.59
C GLN A 19 12.03 -4.14 5.33
N LEU A 20 11.98 -4.12 6.66
CA LEU A 20 12.10 -5.32 7.47
C LEU A 20 10.95 -6.29 7.18
N LEU A 21 9.71 -5.80 7.13
CA LEU A 21 8.54 -6.59 6.76
C LEU A 21 8.68 -7.19 5.35
N LEU A 22 9.20 -6.44 4.37
CA LEU A 22 9.47 -6.95 3.02
C LEU A 22 10.48 -8.09 3.00
N SER A 23 11.52 -8.04 3.85
CA SER A 23 12.54 -9.10 3.92
C SER A 23 12.02 -10.40 4.52
N GLN A 24 10.96 -10.32 5.34
CA GLN A 24 10.37 -11.47 6.04
C GLN A 24 9.19 -12.09 5.28
N GLN A 25 8.61 -11.36 4.33
CA GLN A 25 7.41 -11.79 3.62
C GLN A 25 7.77 -12.53 2.32
N SER A 26 7.34 -13.78 2.22
CA SER A 26 7.54 -14.63 1.03
C SER A 26 6.33 -14.65 0.10
N GLN A 27 5.12 -14.32 0.58
CA GLN A 27 3.91 -14.36 -0.23
C GLN A 27 3.84 -13.13 -1.16
N PRO A 28 3.84 -13.30 -2.50
CA PRO A 28 3.92 -12.19 -3.45
C PRO A 28 2.86 -11.10 -3.24
N TYR A 29 1.61 -11.52 -3.06
CA TYR A 29 0.49 -10.60 -2.82
C TYR A 29 0.69 -9.72 -1.58
N LEU A 30 1.18 -10.30 -0.47
CA LEU A 30 1.45 -9.52 0.74
C LEU A 30 2.68 -8.63 0.56
N ARG A 31 3.69 -9.04 -0.22
CA ARG A 31 4.81 -8.18 -0.57
C ARG A 31 4.34 -6.94 -1.32
N ASP A 32 3.47 -7.09 -2.31
CA ASP A 32 2.94 -5.95 -3.08
C ASP A 32 2.16 -4.97 -2.20
N LYS A 33 1.39 -5.48 -1.24
CA LYS A 33 0.73 -4.66 -0.21
C LYS A 33 1.75 -3.86 0.60
N ILE A 34 2.82 -4.48 1.08
CA ILE A 34 3.86 -3.79 1.85
C ILE A 34 4.60 -2.76 0.98
N VAL A 35 4.91 -3.09 -0.29
CA VAL A 35 5.50 -2.15 -1.26
C VAL A 35 4.61 -0.92 -1.44
N ALA A 36 3.28 -1.10 -1.49
CA ALA A 36 2.35 0.01 -1.60
C ALA A 36 2.46 0.99 -0.42
N LEU A 37 2.50 0.48 0.82
CA LEU A 37 2.73 1.33 2.00
C LEU A 37 4.11 2.00 1.96
N TYR A 38 5.15 1.28 1.52
CA TYR A 38 6.51 1.80 1.44
C TYR A 38 6.64 2.97 0.45
N LEU A 39 6.07 2.83 -0.75
CA LEU A 39 6.07 3.89 -1.76
C LEU A 39 5.31 5.14 -1.28
N LEU A 40 4.18 4.95 -0.59
CA LEU A 40 3.42 6.04 0.02
C LEU A 40 4.21 6.72 1.14
N LYS A 41 4.84 5.94 2.03
CA LYS A 41 5.66 6.47 3.13
C LYS A 41 6.82 7.32 2.63
N LEU A 42 7.43 6.93 1.52
CA LEU A 42 8.51 7.69 0.87
C LEU A 42 8.01 8.87 0.02
N GLY A 43 6.70 9.06 -0.14
CA GLY A 43 6.12 10.09 -1.00
C GLY A 43 6.43 9.90 -2.49
N LYS A 44 6.76 8.67 -2.91
CA LYS A 44 7.13 8.35 -4.31
C LYS A 44 5.93 8.30 -5.25
N VAL A 45 4.74 8.05 -4.70
CA VAL A 45 3.48 8.06 -5.43
C VAL A 45 2.52 9.04 -4.77
N LYS A 46 1.72 9.74 -5.59
CA LYS A 46 0.85 10.84 -5.10
C LYS A 46 -0.65 10.61 -5.31
N SER A 47 -1.03 9.54 -5.99
CA SER A 47 -2.43 9.21 -6.29
C SER A 47 -2.68 7.71 -6.35
N PHE A 48 -3.94 7.29 -6.21
CA PHE A 48 -4.32 5.88 -6.34
C PHE A 48 -3.97 5.29 -7.70
N SER A 49 -4.17 6.06 -8.78
CA SER A 49 -3.86 5.60 -10.15
C SER A 49 -2.36 5.44 -10.39
N ASP A 50 -1.54 6.28 -9.78
CA ASP A 50 -0.08 6.24 -9.88
C ASP A 50 0.47 5.03 -9.11
N LEU A 51 -0.03 4.82 -7.89
CA LEU A 51 0.29 3.64 -7.11
C LEU A 51 -0.14 2.35 -7.84
N ALA A 52 -1.39 2.28 -8.29
CA ALA A 52 -1.95 1.16 -9.06
C ALA A 52 -1.08 0.76 -10.25
N LYS A 53 -0.67 1.75 -11.08
CA LYS A 53 0.24 1.53 -12.21
C LYS A 53 1.61 1.04 -11.78
N THR A 54 2.16 1.60 -10.70
CA THR A 54 3.50 1.26 -10.20
C THR A 54 3.58 -0.19 -9.72
N ILE A 55 2.52 -0.68 -9.06
CA ILE A 55 2.51 -2.04 -8.50
C ILE A 55 1.76 -3.06 -9.37
N GLY A 56 1.11 -2.64 -10.45
CA GLY A 56 0.47 -3.54 -11.41
C GLY A 56 -0.92 -4.05 -11.00
N TYR A 57 -1.68 -3.26 -10.22
CA TYR A 57 -3.03 -3.63 -9.76
C TYR A 57 -4.08 -2.61 -10.21
N ASP A 58 -5.34 -3.02 -10.20
CA ASP A 58 -6.46 -2.10 -10.41
C ASP A 58 -6.60 -1.07 -9.30
N THR A 59 -7.02 0.13 -9.67
CA THR A 59 -7.23 1.24 -8.71
C THR A 59 -8.23 0.88 -7.61
N ASN A 60 -9.24 0.06 -7.91
CA ASN A 60 -10.23 -0.39 -6.91
C ASN A 60 -9.60 -1.31 -5.85
N ILE A 61 -8.66 -2.18 -6.25
CA ILE A 61 -7.91 -3.05 -5.33
C ILE A 61 -7.07 -2.19 -4.38
N ILE A 62 -6.35 -1.19 -4.93
CA ILE A 62 -5.55 -0.26 -4.11
C ILE A 62 -6.42 0.49 -3.11
N LYS A 63 -7.56 1.05 -3.56
CA LYS A 63 -8.49 1.74 -2.67
C LYS A 63 -8.97 0.83 -1.54
N HIS A 64 -9.34 -0.40 -1.88
CA HIS A 64 -9.77 -1.39 -0.89
C HIS A 64 -8.65 -1.72 0.13
N TRP A 65 -7.43 -1.95 -0.34
CA TRP A 65 -6.28 -2.17 0.53
C TRP A 65 -6.05 -1.00 1.49
N LEU A 66 -6.02 0.24 0.98
CA LEU A 66 -5.78 1.41 1.82
C LEU A 66 -6.94 1.69 2.80
N GLN A 67 -8.18 1.33 2.44
CA GLN A 67 -9.32 1.35 3.35
C GLN A 67 -9.18 0.30 4.47
N ILE A 68 -8.69 -0.90 4.17
CA ILE A 68 -8.41 -1.90 5.21
C ILE A 68 -7.32 -1.38 6.15
N TYR A 69 -6.23 -0.82 5.61
CA TYR A 69 -5.17 -0.26 6.44
C TYR A 69 -5.68 0.87 7.35
N SER A 70 -6.47 1.80 6.82
CA SER A 70 -6.99 2.93 7.60
C SER A 70 -7.93 2.51 8.73
N THR A 71 -8.61 1.36 8.59
CA THR A 71 -9.61 0.89 9.55
C THR A 71 -9.09 -0.19 10.50
N GLN A 72 -8.14 -1.02 10.06
CA GLN A 72 -7.66 -2.20 10.80
C GLN A 72 -6.15 -2.19 11.03
N GLY A 73 -5.45 -1.14 10.59
CA GLY A 73 -4.01 -1.03 10.67
C GLY A 73 -3.28 -2.11 9.86
N LEU A 74 -1.99 -2.25 10.16
CA LEU A 74 -1.12 -3.20 9.48
C LEU A 74 -1.59 -4.65 9.63
N GLN A 75 -2.15 -5.02 10.79
CA GLN A 75 -2.61 -6.40 11.03
C GLN A 75 -3.73 -6.81 10.08
N GLY A 76 -4.77 -5.98 9.91
CA GLY A 76 -5.83 -6.25 8.94
C GLY A 76 -5.31 -6.16 7.50
N PHE A 77 -4.41 -5.21 7.24
CA PHE A 77 -3.81 -5.02 5.93
C PHE A 77 -2.98 -6.22 5.47
N LEU A 78 -2.32 -6.96 6.36
CA LEU A 78 -1.51 -8.12 6.00
C LEU A 78 -2.27 -9.45 6.08
N ARG A 79 -3.60 -9.42 6.29
CA ARG A 79 -4.41 -10.63 6.12
C ARG A 79 -4.48 -11.01 4.64
N VAL A 80 -4.33 -12.31 4.39
CA VAL A 80 -4.61 -12.91 3.09
C VAL A 80 -6.12 -12.93 2.94
N ASN A 81 -6.68 -11.96 2.23
CA ASN A 81 -8.02 -12.05 1.70
C ASN A 81 -7.91 -12.39 0.21
N PRO A 82 -8.51 -13.52 -0.23
CA PRO A 82 -8.56 -13.91 -1.64
C PRO A 82 -9.37 -12.92 -2.48
#